data_AF-A0A8S8YGY2-F1
#
_entry.id   AF-A0A8S8YGY2-F1
#
_cell.length_a   1.000
_cell.length_b   1.000
_cell.length_c   1.000
_cell.angle_alpha   90.00
_cell.angle_beta   90.00
_cell.angle_gamma   90.00
#
_symmetry.space_group_name_H-M   'P 1'
#
loop_
_entity.id
_entity.type
_entity.pdbx_description
1 polymer ?
#
loop_
_entity_poly.entity_id
_entity_poly.type
_entity_poly.pdbx_seq_one_letter_code
_entity_poly.pdbx_strand_id
1 'polypeptide(L)'
;MVFGGDLSADGPIEVLRFANRVPLMYQQGGCLLTKALEAVDWKRYGLDHPGGKGIPKGPAAVLIHLASTNVQFTSEAKEAVSDNEEVFEEIRLAMLEVGRGLKGHLKKSSQRKKAREKFELINIILPEISKKSSEILSRDEPDLAPIITRIMDAVFCEEEMGWDDEKGLATCSITIYNYTARARAYTILAKWPEGDGTAISDNPLGGPSRPRDYGHGGWIH
;
A
#
# COMPACT_ATOMS: atom_id res chain seq x y z
N MET A 1 -5.99 8.27 8.58
CA MET A 1 -6.50 8.56 7.23
C MET A 1 -6.92 7.25 6.58
N VAL A 2 -8.03 7.27 5.85
CA VAL A 2 -8.51 6.18 4.99
C VAL A 2 -8.51 6.69 3.55
N PHE A 3 -8.22 5.82 2.58
CA PHE A 3 -8.14 6.17 1.16
C PHE A 3 -8.79 5.07 0.30
N GLY A 4 -9.58 5.46 -0.69
CA GLY A 4 -10.30 4.58 -1.61
C GLY A 4 -11.64 4.05 -1.07
N GLY A 5 -12.08 2.91 -1.59
CA GLY A 5 -13.40 2.32 -1.28
C GLY A 5 -14.53 3.12 -1.93
N ASP A 6 -15.63 3.30 -1.18
CA ASP A 6 -16.82 4.02 -1.63
C ASP A 6 -16.72 5.55 -1.46
N LEU A 7 -15.53 6.06 -1.12
CA LEU A 7 -15.29 7.49 -0.98
C LEU A 7 -15.25 8.18 -2.36
N SER A 8 -15.90 9.34 -2.47
CA SER A 8 -15.96 10.11 -3.71
C SER A 8 -14.58 10.65 -4.12
N ALA A 9 -14.21 10.47 -5.38
CA ALA A 9 -12.94 10.95 -5.92
C ALA A 9 -12.99 12.41 -6.41
N ASP A 10 -14.18 12.92 -6.75
CA ASP A 10 -14.34 14.22 -7.42
C ASP A 10 -14.52 15.39 -6.42
N GLY A 11 -14.80 15.07 -5.16
CA GLY A 11 -15.08 16.02 -4.09
C GLY A 11 -13.89 16.33 -3.17
N PRO A 12 -14.04 17.32 -2.27
CA PRO A 12 -13.11 17.50 -1.17
C PRO A 12 -13.08 16.25 -0.30
N ILE A 13 -11.91 15.97 0.28
CA ILE A 13 -11.77 14.87 1.23
C ILE A 13 -12.66 15.08 2.45
N GLU A 14 -13.09 14.00 3.09
CA GLU A 14 -13.83 14.07 4.34
C GLU A 14 -12.89 14.41 5.50
N VAL A 15 -13.27 15.36 6.35
CA VAL A 15 -12.45 15.79 7.51
C VAL A 15 -13.26 15.65 8.80
N LEU A 16 -12.88 14.66 9.60
CA LEU A 16 -13.49 14.35 10.89
C LEU A 16 -12.65 14.97 12.00
N ARG A 17 -13.23 15.91 12.74
CA ARG A 17 -12.53 16.66 13.80
C ARG A 17 -13.04 16.26 15.17
N PHE A 18 -12.13 16.01 16.09
CA PHE A 18 -12.43 15.69 17.47
C PHE A 18 -11.56 16.50 18.42
N ALA A 19 -12.16 16.96 19.52
CA ALA A 19 -11.44 17.52 20.67
C ALA A 19 -11.90 16.80 21.93
N ASN A 20 -10.98 16.23 22.72
CA ASN A 20 -11.30 15.49 23.95
C ASN A 20 -12.44 14.46 23.76
N ARG A 21 -12.40 13.69 22.66
CA ARG A 21 -13.40 12.67 22.25
C ARG A 21 -14.78 13.23 21.84
N VAL A 22 -14.93 14.55 21.75
CA VAL A 22 -16.16 15.21 21.28
C VAL A 22 -16.00 15.57 19.80
N PRO A 23 -16.95 15.19 18.92
CA PRO A 23 -16.92 15.56 17.51
C PRO A 23 -17.22 17.05 17.33
N LEU A 24 -16.48 17.70 16.44
CA LEU A 24 -16.65 19.11 16.07
C LEU A 24 -17.33 19.18 14.70
N MET A 25 -18.64 19.42 14.68
CA MET A 25 -19.44 19.30 13.45
C MET A 25 -19.53 20.61 12.67
N TYR A 26 -19.52 21.76 13.36
CA TYR A 26 -19.71 23.06 12.72
C TYR A 26 -18.42 23.89 12.63
N GLN A 27 -18.49 25.01 11.92
CA GLN A 27 -17.40 26.02 11.83
C GLN A 27 -16.04 25.47 11.34
N GLN A 28 -16.07 24.52 10.39
CA GLN A 28 -14.85 23.88 9.87
C GLN A 28 -13.81 24.89 9.37
N GLY A 29 -14.20 25.90 8.59
CA GLY A 29 -13.26 26.88 8.03
C GLY A 29 -12.51 27.74 9.06
N GLY A 30 -13.05 27.89 10.27
CA GLY A 30 -12.40 28.64 11.36
C GLY A 30 -11.53 27.78 12.27
N CYS A 31 -11.59 26.45 12.14
CA CYS A 31 -10.97 25.54 13.10
C CYS A 31 -9.48 25.33 12.83
N LEU A 32 -8.66 25.45 13.87
CA LEU A 32 -7.21 25.19 13.81
C LEU A 32 -6.86 23.85 13.14
N LEU A 33 -7.59 22.79 13.51
CA LEU A 33 -7.39 21.44 12.97
C LEU A 33 -7.52 21.40 11.44
N THR A 34 -8.50 22.12 10.88
CA THR A 34 -8.69 22.21 9.43
C THR A 34 -7.59 23.04 8.81
N LYS A 35 -7.27 24.21 9.37
CA LYS A 35 -6.20 25.07 8.86
C LYS A 35 -4.86 24.33 8.77
N ALA A 36 -4.53 23.52 9.78
CA ALA A 36 -3.30 22.72 9.79
C ALA A 36 -3.27 21.66 8.68
N LEU A 37 -4.42 21.05 8.36
CA LEU A 37 -4.56 20.14 7.22
C LEU A 37 -4.41 20.88 5.89
N GLU A 38 -5.04 22.04 5.73
CA GLU A 38 -4.99 22.85 4.50
C GLU A 38 -3.58 23.38 4.20
N ALA A 39 -2.77 23.59 5.25
CA ALA A 39 -1.38 24.06 5.12
C ALA A 39 -0.42 23.04 4.50
N VAL A 40 -0.84 21.78 4.31
CA VAL A 40 -0.01 20.73 3.69
C VAL A 40 -0.21 20.70 2.17
N ASP A 41 0.88 20.65 1.42
CA ASP A 41 0.87 20.45 -0.04
C ASP A 41 0.56 18.97 -0.38
N TRP A 42 -0.72 18.61 -0.28
CA TRP A 42 -1.24 17.27 -0.54
C TRP A 42 -0.99 16.78 -1.98
N LYS A 43 -0.75 17.68 -2.93
CA LYS A 43 -0.39 17.31 -4.31
C LYS A 43 0.89 16.50 -4.36
N ARG A 44 1.86 16.77 -3.48
CA ARG A 44 3.11 15.99 -3.36
C ARG A 44 2.90 14.58 -2.83
N TYR A 45 1.74 14.33 -2.22
CA TYR A 45 1.37 13.08 -1.58
C TYR A 45 0.30 12.30 -2.35
N GLY A 46 -0.16 12.82 -3.50
CA GLY A 46 -1.00 12.09 -4.44
C GLY A 46 -2.50 12.36 -4.35
N LEU A 47 -2.92 13.38 -3.60
CA LEU A 47 -4.27 13.94 -3.73
C LEU A 47 -4.27 15.09 -4.74
N ASP A 48 -5.44 15.40 -5.30
CA ASP A 48 -5.59 16.63 -6.07
C ASP A 48 -5.71 17.81 -5.10
N HIS A 49 -5.06 18.93 -5.39
CA HIS A 49 -5.14 20.13 -4.55
C HIS A 49 -5.06 21.37 -5.44
N PRO A 50 -6.17 21.70 -6.16
CA PRO A 50 -6.19 22.81 -7.10
C PRO A 50 -5.84 24.13 -6.40
N GLY A 51 -4.84 24.84 -6.92
CA GLY A 51 -4.40 26.12 -6.36
C GLY A 51 -3.65 26.03 -5.02
N GLY A 52 -3.41 24.82 -4.48
CA GLY A 52 -2.64 24.60 -3.26
C GLY A 52 -3.21 25.28 -2.01
N LYS A 53 -4.52 25.57 -2.00
CA LYS A 53 -5.23 26.21 -0.90
C LYS A 53 -6.53 25.45 -0.61
N GLY A 54 -6.87 25.39 0.67
CA GLY A 54 -8.10 24.75 1.14
C GLY A 54 -7.96 23.25 1.30
N ILE A 55 -9.10 22.56 1.31
CA ILE A 55 -9.17 21.11 1.50
C ILE A 55 -8.85 20.43 0.15
N PRO A 56 -7.92 19.45 0.11
CA PRO A 56 -7.62 18.73 -1.12
C PRO A 56 -8.82 17.87 -1.56
N LYS A 57 -8.78 17.42 -2.81
CA LYS A 57 -9.78 16.55 -3.41
C LYS A 57 -9.26 15.12 -3.57
N GLY A 58 -10.17 14.18 -3.46
CA GLY A 58 -9.90 12.77 -3.69
C GLY A 58 -10.67 11.84 -2.76
N PRO A 59 -10.57 10.52 -3.00
CA PRO A 59 -11.31 9.52 -2.24
C PRO A 59 -10.61 9.26 -0.90
N ALA A 60 -10.60 10.24 0.00
CA ALA A 60 -9.93 10.12 1.29
C ALA A 60 -10.77 10.70 2.44
N ALA A 61 -10.55 10.15 3.62
CA ALA A 61 -11.10 10.65 4.88
C ALA A 61 -9.97 10.81 5.90
N VAL A 62 -9.94 11.95 6.59
CA VAL A 62 -8.94 12.28 7.61
C VAL A 62 -9.63 12.54 8.93
N LEU A 63 -9.25 11.77 9.95
CA LEU A 63 -9.63 12.01 11.32
C LEU A 63 -8.48 12.72 12.05
N ILE A 64 -8.79 13.86 12.67
CA ILE A 64 -7.88 14.66 13.48
C ILE A 64 -8.47 14.74 14.89
N HIS A 65 -7.72 14.26 15.88
CA HIS A 65 -8.12 14.30 17.28
C HIS A 65 -7.09 15.07 18.10
N LEU A 66 -7.55 16.11 18.79
CA LEU A 66 -6.78 16.87 19.78
C LEU A 66 -7.22 16.46 21.18
N ALA A 67 -6.27 16.09 22.04
CA ALA A 67 -6.53 15.80 23.45
C ALA A 67 -5.64 16.68 24.33
N SER A 68 -6.24 17.40 25.28
CA SER A 68 -5.53 18.25 26.22
C SER A 68 -6.37 18.46 27.49
N THR A 69 -5.71 18.72 28.63
CA THR A 69 -6.37 19.14 29.86
C THR A 69 -7.13 20.46 29.67
N ASN A 70 -6.62 21.31 28.79
CA ASN A 70 -7.25 22.57 28.40
C ASN A 70 -7.18 22.74 26.88
N VAL A 71 -8.34 22.71 26.20
CA VAL A 71 -8.47 23.01 24.77
C VAL A 71 -9.09 24.39 24.63
N GLN A 72 -8.42 25.28 23.89
CA GLN A 72 -8.93 26.61 23.59
C GLN A 72 -9.90 26.54 22.41
N PHE A 73 -11.11 27.08 22.59
CA PHE A 73 -12.17 27.11 21.57
C PHE A 73 -12.44 28.54 21.12
N THR A 74 -12.91 28.70 19.89
CA THR A 74 -13.28 30.02 19.32
C THR A 74 -14.55 30.60 19.95
N SER A 75 -15.40 29.77 20.54
CA SER A 75 -16.65 30.15 21.18
C SER A 75 -17.04 29.17 22.29
N GLU A 76 -17.98 29.57 23.14
CA GLU A 76 -18.54 28.73 24.22
C GLU A 76 -19.25 27.47 23.71
N ALA A 77 -19.74 27.49 22.46
CA ALA A 77 -20.37 26.33 21.82
C ALA A 77 -19.37 25.19 21.55
N LYS A 78 -18.05 25.46 21.64
CA LYS A 78 -16.96 24.46 21.46
C LYS A 78 -16.97 23.75 20.11
N GLU A 79 -17.35 24.46 19.04
CA GLU A 79 -17.45 23.91 17.68
C GLU A 79 -16.12 23.96 16.88
N ALA A 80 -15.19 24.81 17.29
CA ALA A 80 -13.91 24.97 16.62
C ALA A 80 -12.80 25.29 17.63
N VAL A 81 -11.63 24.68 17.40
CA VAL A 81 -10.41 24.95 18.16
C VAL A 81 -9.84 26.28 17.68
N SER A 82 -9.50 27.15 18.64
CA SER A 82 -8.93 28.49 18.34
C SER A 82 -7.49 28.41 17.86
N ASP A 83 -7.00 29.51 17.31
CA ASP A 83 -5.63 29.59 16.80
C ASP A 83 -4.60 29.49 17.93
N ASN A 84 -3.67 28.54 17.79
CA ASN A 84 -2.52 28.34 18.66
C ASN A 84 -1.37 27.81 17.79
N GLU A 85 -0.26 28.54 17.74
CA GLU A 85 0.85 28.26 16.81
C GLU A 85 1.56 26.93 17.11
N GLU A 86 1.76 26.60 18.39
CA GLU A 86 2.40 25.35 18.80
C GLU A 86 1.55 24.13 18.42
N VAL A 87 0.25 24.18 18.72
CA VAL A 87 -0.68 23.10 18.37
C VAL A 87 -0.84 23.00 16.85
N PHE A 88 -0.89 24.12 16.13
CA PHE A 88 -0.94 24.13 14.68
C PHE A 88 0.25 23.41 14.06
N GLU A 89 1.45 23.75 14.49
CA GLU A 89 2.68 23.19 13.92
C GLU A 89 2.78 21.69 14.19
N GLU A 90 2.43 21.22 15.39
CA GLU A 90 2.41 19.79 15.71
C GLU A 90 1.41 19.01 14.85
N ILE A 91 0.19 19.54 14.67
CA ILE A 91 -0.80 18.92 13.78
C ILE A 91 -0.31 18.91 12.34
N ARG A 92 0.32 20.00 11.88
CA ARG A 92 0.88 20.09 10.52
C ARG A 92 1.96 19.04 10.30
N LEU A 93 2.86 18.82 11.26
CA LEU A 93 3.87 17.77 11.22
C LEU A 93 3.23 16.37 11.17
N ALA A 94 2.19 16.12 11.97
CA ALA A 94 1.44 14.87 11.93
C ALA A 94 0.78 14.65 10.55
N MET A 95 0.20 15.70 9.95
CA MET A 95 -0.38 15.63 8.61
C MET A 95 0.66 15.35 7.53
N LEU A 96 1.88 15.90 7.64
CA LEU A 96 2.98 15.57 6.73
C LEU A 96 3.34 14.07 6.79
N GLU A 97 3.35 13.48 7.98
CA GLU A 97 3.63 12.05 8.15
C GLU A 97 2.52 11.18 7.54
N VAL A 98 1.26 11.54 7.76
CA VAL A 98 0.11 10.91 7.09
C VAL A 98 0.24 11.00 5.57
N GLY A 99 0.65 12.16 5.03
CA GLY A 99 0.93 12.35 3.62
C GLY A 99 2.02 11.41 3.08
N ARG A 100 3.12 11.21 3.82
CA ARG A 100 4.17 10.25 3.45
C ARG A 100 3.63 8.82 3.39
N GLY A 101 2.80 8.44 4.36
CA GLY A 101 2.09 7.15 4.38
C GLY A 101 1.21 6.96 3.14
N LEU A 102 0.40 7.95 2.78
CA LEU A 102 -0.46 7.93 1.59
C LEU A 102 0.36 7.76 0.31
N LYS A 103 1.42 8.55 0.15
CA LYS A 103 2.31 8.44 -1.02
C LYS A 103 2.92 7.05 -1.17
N GLY A 104 3.33 6.45 -0.06
CA GLY A 104 3.83 5.07 -0.02
C GLY A 104 2.77 4.06 -0.46
N HIS A 105 1.54 4.21 0.02
CA HIS A 105 0.41 3.36 -0.37
C HIS A 105 0.10 3.47 -1.87
N LEU A 106 -0.02 4.69 -2.40
CA LEU A 106 -0.28 4.94 -3.82
C LEU A 106 0.82 4.38 -4.73
N LYS A 107 2.08 4.53 -4.32
CA LYS A 107 3.22 3.96 -5.04
C LYS A 107 3.14 2.43 -5.11
N LYS A 108 2.86 1.78 -3.97
CA LYS A 108 2.69 0.32 -3.91
C LYS A 108 1.51 -0.15 -4.78
N SER A 109 0.38 0.56 -4.71
CA SER A 109 -0.80 0.26 -5.54
C SER A 109 -0.50 0.38 -7.04
N SER A 110 0.14 1.47 -7.47
CA SER A 110 0.56 1.67 -8.86
C SER A 110 1.54 0.59 -9.34
N GLN A 111 2.51 0.21 -8.49
CA GLN A 111 3.45 -0.87 -8.80
C GLN A 111 2.74 -2.22 -8.97
N ARG A 112 1.79 -2.55 -8.09
CA ARG A 112 0.98 -3.78 -8.19
C ARG A 112 0.15 -3.79 -9.47
N LYS A 113 -0.49 -2.66 -9.83
CA LYS A 113 -1.25 -2.55 -11.07
C LYS A 113 -0.37 -2.78 -12.31
N LYS A 114 0.79 -2.14 -12.38
CA LYS A 114 1.75 -2.34 -13.48
C LYS A 114 2.25 -3.79 -13.58
N ALA A 115 2.52 -4.42 -12.44
CA ALA A 115 2.91 -5.82 -12.40
C ALA A 115 1.78 -6.73 -12.92
N ARG A 116 0.54 -6.45 -12.56
CA ARG A 116 -0.65 -7.17 -13.07
C ARG A 116 -0.84 -7.01 -14.57
N GLU A 117 -0.75 -5.77 -15.08
CA GLU A 117 -0.85 -5.47 -16.52
C GLU A 117 0.24 -6.23 -17.31
N LYS A 118 1.48 -6.26 -16.81
CA LYS A 118 2.57 -7.04 -17.41
C LYS A 118 2.26 -8.55 -17.42
N PHE A 119 1.72 -9.08 -16.32
CA PHE A 119 1.37 -10.49 -16.21
C PHE A 119 0.28 -10.88 -17.22
N GLU A 120 -0.78 -10.08 -17.33
CA GLU A 120 -1.86 -10.31 -18.30
C GLU A 120 -1.36 -10.23 -19.75
N LEU A 121 -0.50 -9.25 -20.05
CA LEU A 121 0.15 -9.13 -21.36
C LEU A 121 0.92 -10.40 -21.73
N ILE A 122 1.64 -11.00 -20.78
CA ILE A 122 2.53 -12.14 -21.03
C ILE A 122 1.79 -13.47 -21.10
N ASN A 123 0.86 -13.72 -20.17
CA ASN A 123 0.23 -15.03 -20.05
C ASN A 123 -0.99 -15.20 -20.96
N ILE A 124 -1.62 -14.09 -21.36
CA ILE A 124 -2.87 -14.13 -22.14
C ILE A 124 -2.64 -13.54 -23.53
N ILE A 125 -2.14 -12.30 -23.59
CA ILE A 125 -2.14 -11.54 -24.84
C ILE A 125 -1.02 -12.00 -25.79
N LEU A 126 0.21 -12.17 -25.29
CA LEU A 126 1.37 -12.49 -26.13
C LEU A 126 1.28 -13.87 -26.81
N PRO A 127 0.84 -14.96 -26.14
CA PRO A 127 0.65 -16.27 -26.79
C PRO A 127 -0.44 -16.22 -27.85
N GLU A 128 -1.54 -15.52 -27.58
CA GLU A 128 -2.63 -15.34 -28.55
C GLU A 128 -2.17 -14.58 -29.81
N ILE A 129 -1.35 -13.53 -29.64
CA ILE A 129 -0.76 -12.79 -30.77
C ILE A 129 0.19 -13.70 -31.57
N SER A 130 1.06 -14.44 -30.87
CA SER A 130 2.00 -15.39 -31.48
C SER A 130 1.27 -16.39 -32.38
N LYS A 131 0.31 -17.12 -31.80
CA LYS A 131 -0.50 -18.13 -32.48
C LYS A 131 -1.22 -17.58 -33.70
N LYS A 132 -1.98 -16.48 -33.55
CA LYS A 132 -2.75 -15.88 -34.67
C LYS A 132 -1.85 -15.36 -35.79
N SER A 133 -0.70 -14.76 -35.44
CA SER A 133 0.24 -14.23 -36.43
C SER A 133 0.89 -15.36 -37.23
N SER A 134 1.25 -16.45 -36.55
CA SER A 134 1.82 -17.67 -37.14
C SER A 134 0.81 -18.38 -38.04
N GLU A 135 -0.46 -18.49 -37.62
CA GLU A 135 -1.55 -19.04 -38.44
C GLU A 135 -1.76 -18.24 -39.74
N ILE A 136 -1.86 -16.90 -39.66
CA ILE A 136 -2.05 -16.03 -40.84
C ILE A 136 -0.89 -16.15 -41.82
N LEU A 137 0.34 -16.21 -41.30
CA LEU A 137 1.55 -16.28 -42.12
C LEU A 137 1.94 -17.72 -42.51
N SER A 138 1.21 -18.72 -42.01
CA SER A 138 1.55 -20.15 -42.14
C SER A 138 3.00 -20.45 -41.76
N ARG A 139 3.42 -19.95 -40.60
CA ARG A 139 4.76 -20.13 -40.02
C ARG A 139 4.65 -20.76 -38.64
N ASP A 140 5.75 -21.34 -38.16
CA ASP A 140 5.83 -21.85 -36.79
C ASP A 140 5.74 -20.71 -35.76
N GLU A 141 5.28 -21.03 -34.55
CA GLU A 141 5.25 -20.09 -33.44
C GLU A 141 6.68 -19.73 -32.98
N PRO A 142 7.02 -18.44 -32.85
CA PRO A 142 8.31 -18.04 -32.33
C PRO A 142 8.46 -18.37 -30.83
N ASP A 143 9.69 -18.63 -30.40
CA ASP A 143 10.00 -18.73 -28.96
C ASP A 143 9.80 -17.36 -28.28
N LEU A 144 8.84 -17.31 -27.36
CA LEU A 144 8.47 -16.10 -26.62
C LEU A 144 9.35 -15.86 -25.38
N ALA A 145 10.11 -16.85 -24.91
CA ALA A 145 10.86 -16.75 -23.66
C ALA A 145 11.82 -15.53 -23.60
N PRO A 146 12.56 -15.17 -24.67
CA PRO A 146 13.42 -13.97 -24.66
C PRO A 146 12.62 -12.66 -24.55
N ILE A 147 11.42 -12.61 -25.14
CA ILE A 147 10.55 -11.43 -25.12
C ILE A 147 9.93 -11.28 -23.72
N ILE A 148 9.43 -12.37 -23.16
CA ILE A 148 8.85 -12.43 -21.82
C ILE A 148 9.86 -11.94 -20.77
N THR A 149 11.09 -12.46 -20.82
CA THR A 149 12.19 -12.07 -19.92
C THR A 149 12.45 -10.56 -20.00
N ARG A 150 12.50 -10.00 -21.22
CA ARG A 150 12.77 -8.56 -21.43
C ARG A 150 11.62 -7.66 -20.96
N ILE A 151 10.37 -8.11 -21.03
CA ILE A 151 9.20 -7.34 -20.57
C ILE A 151 9.11 -7.36 -19.05
N MET A 152 9.34 -8.52 -18.43
CA MET A 152 9.24 -8.68 -16.98
C MET A 152 10.40 -8.04 -16.25
N ASP A 153 11.63 -8.46 -16.57
CA ASP A 153 12.87 -8.14 -15.85
C ASP A 153 12.67 -8.13 -14.32
N ALA A 154 11.97 -9.15 -13.82
CA ALA A 154 11.56 -9.23 -12.43
C ALA A 154 11.46 -10.69 -11.97
N VAL A 155 11.45 -10.86 -10.65
CA VAL A 155 11.20 -12.15 -10.01
C VAL A 155 9.83 -12.13 -9.36
N PHE A 156 9.04 -13.14 -9.67
CA PHE A 156 7.71 -13.32 -9.12
C PHE A 156 7.74 -14.45 -8.10
N CYS A 157 6.92 -14.28 -7.08
CA CYS A 157 6.69 -15.24 -6.03
C CYS A 157 5.17 -15.38 -5.95
N GLU A 158 4.66 -16.55 -6.33
CA GLU A 158 3.25 -16.88 -6.22
C GLU A 158 3.06 -17.78 -5.00
N GLU A 159 2.02 -17.50 -4.23
CA GLU A 159 1.63 -18.28 -3.06
C GLU A 159 0.27 -18.90 -3.32
N GLU A 160 0.18 -20.22 -3.24
CA GLU A 160 -1.06 -20.97 -3.31
C GLU A 160 -1.35 -21.59 -1.95
N MET A 161 -2.44 -21.16 -1.32
CA MET A 161 -2.95 -21.75 -0.10
C MET A 161 -3.91 -22.88 -0.44
N GLY A 162 -3.70 -24.05 0.14
CA GLY A 162 -4.52 -25.23 -0.03
C GLY A 162 -4.92 -25.85 1.30
N TRP A 163 -5.83 -26.81 1.22
CA TRP A 163 -6.22 -27.65 2.34
C TRP A 163 -6.14 -29.10 1.89
N ASP A 164 -5.36 -29.90 2.60
CA ASP A 164 -5.24 -31.34 2.38
C ASP A 164 -6.31 -32.03 3.25
N ASP A 165 -7.42 -32.43 2.64
CA ASP A 165 -8.55 -33.07 3.32
C ASP A 165 -8.18 -34.44 3.92
N GLU A 166 -7.24 -35.18 3.33
CA GLU A 166 -6.82 -36.50 3.81
C GLU A 166 -5.94 -36.40 5.05
N LYS A 167 -5.10 -35.35 5.14
CA LYS A 167 -4.23 -35.10 6.29
C LYS A 167 -4.79 -34.11 7.29
N GLY A 168 -5.86 -33.39 6.94
CA GLY A 168 -6.42 -32.30 7.76
C GLY A 168 -5.45 -31.15 7.98
N LEU A 169 -4.64 -30.81 6.98
CA LEU A 169 -3.56 -29.81 7.08
C LEU A 169 -3.78 -28.66 6.10
N ALA A 170 -3.56 -27.43 6.56
CA ALA A 170 -3.39 -26.29 5.67
C ALA A 170 -2.03 -26.37 4.98
N THR A 171 -2.00 -26.25 3.66
CA THR A 171 -0.79 -26.26 2.84
C THR A 171 -0.57 -24.88 2.22
N CYS A 172 0.69 -24.48 2.09
CA CYS A 172 1.09 -23.26 1.41
C CYS A 172 2.24 -23.62 0.47
N SER A 173 2.01 -23.49 -0.83
CA SER A 173 3.03 -23.69 -1.87
C SER A 173 3.51 -22.34 -2.35
N ILE A 174 4.83 -22.14 -2.36
CA ILE A 174 5.47 -20.91 -2.84
C ILE A 174 6.27 -21.23 -4.10
N THR A 175 5.84 -20.70 -5.24
CA THR A 175 6.52 -20.88 -6.53
C THR A 175 7.24 -19.59 -6.94
N ILE A 176 8.53 -19.70 -7.27
CA ILE A 176 9.34 -18.56 -7.73
C ILE A 176 9.60 -18.67 -9.22
N TYR A 177 9.30 -17.58 -9.94
CA TYR A 177 9.62 -17.41 -11.34
C TYR A 177 10.66 -16.32 -11.51
N ASN A 178 11.86 -16.66 -11.98
CA ASN A 178 12.88 -15.68 -12.33
C ASN A 178 12.78 -15.31 -13.81
N TYR A 179 12.20 -14.15 -14.12
CA TYR A 179 12.15 -13.60 -15.48
C TYR A 179 13.23 -12.53 -15.72
N THR A 180 14.32 -12.53 -14.94
CA THR A 180 15.46 -11.65 -15.20
C THR A 180 16.47 -12.34 -16.13
N ALA A 181 17.24 -11.56 -16.87
CA ALA A 181 18.23 -12.08 -17.82
C ALA A 181 19.42 -12.81 -17.15
N ARG A 182 19.53 -12.78 -15.82
CA ARG A 182 20.63 -13.41 -15.06
C ARG A 182 20.07 -14.32 -13.99
N ALA A 183 20.65 -15.50 -13.85
CA ALA A 183 20.46 -16.29 -12.64
C ALA A 183 20.94 -15.47 -11.42
N ARG A 184 20.14 -15.42 -10.36
CA ARG A 184 20.53 -14.85 -9.08
C ARG A 184 20.19 -15.83 -7.96
N ALA A 185 20.93 -15.75 -6.87
CA ALA A 185 20.53 -16.40 -5.63
C ALA A 185 19.52 -15.51 -4.90
N TYR A 186 18.43 -16.10 -4.40
CA TYR A 186 17.40 -15.41 -3.63
C TYR A 186 17.27 -16.08 -2.26
N THR A 187 17.07 -15.27 -1.22
CA THR A 187 16.68 -15.74 0.11
C THR A 187 15.20 -15.41 0.32
N ILE A 188 14.38 -16.43 0.57
CA ILE A 188 12.96 -16.26 0.88
C ILE A 188 12.82 -16.12 2.38
N LEU A 189 12.12 -15.07 2.82
CA LEU A 189 11.73 -14.89 4.21
C LEU A 189 10.23 -15.14 4.33
N ALA A 190 9.84 -16.32 4.82
CA ALA A 190 8.47 -16.66 5.11
C ALA A 190 8.19 -16.53 6.62
N LYS A 191 6.96 -16.16 6.98
CA LYS A 191 6.46 -16.21 8.35
C LYS A 191 5.22 -17.09 8.36
N TRP A 192 5.22 -18.10 9.21
CA TRP A 192 4.12 -19.03 9.39
C TRP A 192 3.84 -19.22 10.90
N PRO A 193 2.66 -19.73 11.29
CA PRO A 193 2.38 -20.05 12.68
C PRO A 193 3.35 -21.12 13.20
N GLU A 194 4.09 -20.85 14.27
CA GLU A 194 4.98 -21.83 14.90
C GLU A 194 4.17 -22.66 15.92
N GLY A 195 4.06 -23.98 15.71
CA GLY A 195 3.35 -24.91 16.60
C GLY A 195 3.68 -26.38 16.30
N ASP A 196 3.30 -27.30 17.20
CA ASP A 196 3.66 -28.74 17.19
C ASP A 196 3.16 -29.56 15.97
N GLY A 197 2.60 -28.92 14.96
CA GLY A 197 2.16 -29.53 13.70
C GLY A 197 2.56 -28.75 12.45
N THR A 198 3.44 -27.75 12.56
CA THR A 198 3.83 -26.90 11.43
C THR A 198 5.29 -27.16 11.07
N ALA A 199 5.52 -27.64 9.85
CA ALA A 199 6.85 -27.90 9.31
C ALA A 199 6.92 -27.45 7.85
N ILE A 200 8.09 -26.95 7.44
CA ILE A 200 8.41 -26.79 6.03
C ILE A 200 8.74 -28.18 5.48
N SER A 201 8.00 -28.59 4.45
CA SER A 201 8.28 -29.79 3.65
C SER A 201 8.66 -29.37 2.23
N ASP A 202 9.33 -30.26 1.48
CA ASP A 202 9.73 -30.04 0.08
C ASP A 202 10.48 -28.71 -0.17
N ASN A 203 11.55 -28.49 0.58
CA ASN A 203 12.51 -27.40 0.36
C ASN A 203 13.80 -27.92 -0.31
N PRO A 204 13.81 -28.19 -1.63
CA PRO A 204 14.96 -28.76 -2.33
C PRO A 204 16.18 -27.81 -2.35
N LEU A 205 15.98 -26.51 -2.11
CA LEU A 205 17.03 -25.49 -2.15
C LEU A 205 17.61 -25.14 -0.77
N GLY A 206 16.99 -25.63 0.32
CA GLY A 206 17.46 -25.47 1.70
C GLY A 206 17.33 -24.05 2.28
N GLY A 207 17.47 -23.94 3.60
CA GLY A 207 17.47 -22.67 4.35
C GLY A 207 17.10 -22.89 5.84
N PRO A 208 17.84 -22.35 6.82
CA PRO A 208 17.53 -22.56 8.23
C PRO A 208 16.24 -21.82 8.63
N SER A 209 15.31 -22.50 9.30
CA SER A 209 14.27 -21.84 10.07
C SER A 209 14.92 -21.16 11.28
N ARG A 210 14.97 -19.83 11.32
CA ARG A 210 15.41 -19.10 12.52
C ARG A 210 14.19 -18.66 13.32
N PRO A 211 13.99 -19.17 14.55
CA PRO A 211 13.06 -18.57 15.50
C PRO A 211 13.50 -17.13 15.79
N ARG A 212 12.56 -16.23 16.02
CA ARG A 212 12.89 -14.88 16.52
C ARG A 212 13.37 -15.00 17.97
N ASP A 213 14.67 -14.87 18.18
CA ASP A 213 15.15 -14.33 19.44
C ASP A 213 14.92 -12.81 19.46
N TYR A 214 14.48 -12.34 20.63
CA TYR A 214 14.13 -10.98 20.95
C TYR A 214 15.27 -9.99 20.71
N GLY A 215 14.92 -8.81 20.20
CA GLY A 215 15.59 -7.55 20.56
C GLY A 215 16.97 -7.28 19.96
N HIS A 216 17.06 -6.13 19.30
CA HIS A 216 18.27 -5.41 18.91
C HIS A 216 19.04 -5.92 17.70
N GLY A 217 19.44 -4.93 16.89
CA GLY A 217 19.99 -5.10 15.56
C GLY A 217 21.25 -5.96 15.52
N GLY A 218 21.39 -6.62 14.38
CA GLY A 218 22.57 -7.34 13.98
C GLY A 218 22.32 -7.96 12.63
N TRP A 219 22.96 -7.42 11.60
CA TRP A 219 23.19 -8.08 10.31
C TRP A 219 23.87 -9.43 10.54
N ILE A 220 23.97 -10.29 9.51
CA ILE A 220 25.22 -10.95 9.09
C ILE A 220 24.95 -11.93 7.93
N HIS A 221 25.76 -11.72 6.87
CA HIS A 221 26.14 -12.48 5.66
C HIS A 221 25.10 -13.24 4.82
#